data_AF-A0A4P7JFI1-F1
#
_entry.id   AF-A0A4P7JFI1-F1
#
_cell.length_a   1.000
_cell.length_b   1.000
_cell.length_c   1.000
_cell.angle_alpha   90.00
_cell.angle_beta   90.00
_cell.angle_gamma   90.00
#
_symmetry.space_group_name_H-M   'P 1'
#
loop_
_entity.id
_entity.type
_entity.pdbx_description
1 polymer ?
#
loop_
_entity_poly.entity_id
_entity_poly.type
_entity_poly.pdbx_seq_one_letter_code
_entity_poly.pdbx_strand_id
1 'polypeptide(L)'
;MEQSTGVPYYSQWQNPDLTESIIAGADPCDDPLWPQSGFENAADYRYWSVRLCGIACLRSILGSRNASVPTQYELLVDALAWGVYKKREDGTVLGMIYQPFCEWVRARFGLQALFFEHQPLTDALEIRDTNHFLIMSVSPDIREPQLSNPPKGGHLVLVTSHGKEELRFHNPSGIPPEHSDVRLRQNTFEKFYAGRGILIKDD
;
A
#
# COMPACT_ATOMS: atom_id res chain seq x y z
N MET A 1 -18.90 19.27 6.39
CA MET A 1 -18.78 17.81 6.51
C MET A 1 -17.94 17.35 5.33
N GLU A 2 -16.62 17.30 5.48
CA GLU A 2 -15.74 16.92 4.37
C GLU A 2 -15.86 15.43 4.12
N GLN A 3 -16.29 15.08 2.91
CA GLN A 3 -16.60 13.72 2.49
C GLN A 3 -15.33 12.86 2.46
N SER A 4 -15.45 11.60 2.88
CA SER A 4 -14.45 10.55 2.61
C SER A 4 -14.13 10.52 1.12
N THR A 5 -12.90 10.11 0.77
CA THR A 5 -12.48 10.04 -0.65
C THR A 5 -13.28 9.03 -1.48
N GLY A 6 -14.14 8.22 -0.84
CA GLY A 6 -14.93 7.17 -1.50
C GLY A 6 -14.10 5.94 -1.87
N VAL A 7 -12.80 5.97 -1.57
CA VAL A 7 -11.88 4.86 -1.79
C VAL A 7 -11.98 3.91 -0.58
N PRO A 8 -12.31 2.62 -0.78
CA PRO A 8 -12.36 1.68 0.32
C PRO A 8 -10.97 1.42 0.87
N TYR A 9 -10.85 1.38 2.20
CA TYR A 9 -9.63 0.97 2.87
C TYR A 9 -9.52 -0.55 2.90
N TYR A 10 -8.37 -1.07 2.47
CA TYR A 10 -7.96 -2.46 2.74
C TYR A 10 -6.67 -2.45 3.54
N SER A 11 -6.70 -3.13 4.68
CA SER A 11 -5.51 -3.38 5.49
C SER A 11 -4.64 -4.47 4.88
N GLN A 12 -3.35 -4.46 5.20
CA GLN A 12 -2.42 -5.55 4.86
C GLN A 12 -2.65 -6.80 5.72
N TRP A 13 -3.33 -6.65 6.87
CA TRP A 13 -3.80 -7.73 7.73
C TRP A 13 -5.33 -7.72 7.79
N GLN A 14 -5.97 -8.88 7.98
CA GLN A 14 -7.43 -8.98 7.90
C GLN A 14 -8.13 -8.14 8.98
N ASN A 15 -7.65 -8.18 10.22
CA ASN A 15 -8.12 -7.30 11.26
C ASN A 15 -7.16 -6.09 11.47
N PRO A 16 -7.57 -4.87 11.10
CA PRO A 16 -6.73 -3.67 11.31
C PRO A 16 -6.50 -3.35 12.80
N ASP A 17 -7.37 -3.79 13.71
CA ASP A 17 -7.23 -3.55 15.16
C ASP A 17 -6.04 -4.32 15.77
N LEU A 18 -5.54 -5.35 15.08
CA LEU A 18 -4.36 -6.12 15.50
C LEU A 18 -3.05 -5.57 14.92
N THR A 19 -3.10 -4.48 14.15
CA THR A 19 -1.92 -3.91 13.50
C THR A 19 -0.81 -3.57 14.51
N GLU A 20 -1.15 -2.91 15.61
CA GLU A 20 -0.16 -2.51 16.62
C GLU A 20 0.53 -3.72 17.26
N SER A 21 -0.24 -4.74 17.65
CA SER A 21 0.31 -5.95 18.28
C SER A 21 1.18 -6.74 17.31
N ILE A 22 0.78 -6.86 16.04
CA ILE A 22 1.57 -7.54 15.01
C ILE A 22 2.90 -6.81 14.77
N ILE A 23 2.89 -5.47 14.72
CA ILE A 23 4.13 -4.68 14.62
C ILE A 23 5.02 -4.90 15.84
N ALA A 24 4.43 -5.04 17.03
CA ALA A 24 5.13 -5.35 18.27
C ALA A 24 5.61 -6.83 18.36
N GLY A 25 5.31 -7.66 17.37
CA GLY A 25 5.80 -9.03 17.25
C GLY A 25 4.78 -10.14 17.55
N ALA A 26 3.50 -9.81 17.72
CA ALA A 26 2.43 -10.81 17.77
C ALA A 26 2.34 -11.57 16.45
N ASP A 27 1.87 -12.82 16.50
CA ASP A 27 1.69 -13.63 15.30
C ASP A 27 0.48 -13.11 14.50
N PRO A 28 0.62 -12.73 13.22
CA PRO A 28 -0.53 -12.39 12.38
C PRO A 28 -1.61 -13.49 12.35
N CYS A 29 -1.24 -14.76 12.58
CA CYS A 29 -2.18 -15.88 12.60
C CYS A 29 -3.01 -15.98 13.88
N ASP A 30 -2.71 -15.17 14.91
CA ASP A 30 -3.58 -15.02 16.09
C ASP A 30 -4.89 -14.29 15.73
N ASP A 31 -4.94 -13.61 14.58
CA ASP A 31 -6.16 -13.04 14.01
C ASP A 31 -7.09 -14.16 13.49
N PRO A 32 -8.25 -14.44 14.11
CA PRO A 32 -9.16 -15.48 13.64
C PRO A 32 -9.74 -15.20 12.25
N LEU A 33 -9.63 -13.96 11.76
CA LEU A 33 -10.10 -13.56 10.43
C LEU A 33 -9.04 -13.80 9.34
N TRP A 34 -7.80 -14.18 9.69
CA TRP A 34 -6.74 -14.40 8.70
C TRP A 34 -7.14 -15.31 7.52
N PRO A 35 -7.95 -16.38 7.68
CA PRO A 35 -8.34 -17.21 6.53
C PRO A 35 -9.13 -16.46 5.45
N GLN A 36 -9.79 -15.34 5.79
CA GLN A 36 -10.51 -14.50 4.81
C GLN A 36 -9.56 -13.78 3.84
N SER A 37 -8.26 -13.76 4.12
CA SER A 37 -7.22 -13.29 3.18
C SER A 37 -7.05 -14.21 1.97
N GLY A 38 -7.63 -15.40 1.98
CA GLY A 38 -7.56 -16.42 0.93
C GLY A 38 -6.37 -17.37 1.06
N PHE A 39 -5.52 -17.19 2.07
CA PHE A 39 -4.40 -18.10 2.31
C PHE A 39 -4.91 -19.46 2.83
N GLU A 40 -4.35 -20.55 2.30
CA GLU A 40 -4.73 -21.91 2.70
C GLU A 40 -4.03 -22.37 3.99
N ASN A 41 -2.88 -21.77 4.33
CA ASN A 41 -2.11 -22.16 5.49
C ASN A 41 -1.49 -20.96 6.23
N ALA A 42 -1.36 -21.12 7.55
CA ALA A 42 -0.85 -20.11 8.44
C ALA A 42 0.63 -19.76 8.19
N ALA A 43 1.45 -20.72 7.74
CA ALA A 43 2.87 -20.47 7.49
C ALA A 43 3.07 -19.43 6.36
N ASP A 44 2.35 -19.60 5.26
CA ASP A 44 2.38 -18.65 4.15
C ASP A 44 1.77 -17.31 4.52
N TYR A 45 0.64 -17.29 5.26
CA TYR A 45 0.04 -16.03 5.70
C TYR A 45 0.99 -15.24 6.62
N ARG A 46 1.59 -15.89 7.61
CA ARG A 46 2.59 -15.28 8.51
C ARG A 46 3.76 -14.69 7.73
N TYR A 47 4.26 -15.44 6.75
CA TYR A 47 5.38 -15.01 5.93
C TYR A 47 5.02 -13.82 5.04
N TRP A 48 3.87 -13.88 4.36
CA TRP A 48 3.54 -12.90 3.34
C TRP A 48 2.83 -11.66 3.88
N SER A 49 1.92 -11.78 4.85
CA SER A 49 1.03 -10.68 5.29
C SER A 49 1.77 -9.39 5.65
N VAL A 50 2.96 -9.50 6.25
CA VAL A 50 3.81 -8.34 6.61
C VAL A 50 4.50 -7.66 5.41
N ARG A 51 4.27 -8.15 4.17
CA ARG A 51 4.89 -7.69 2.90
C ARG A 51 3.85 -7.25 1.86
N LEU A 52 2.56 -7.21 2.22
CA LEU A 52 1.45 -7.00 1.29
C LEU A 52 0.92 -5.57 1.24
N CYS A 53 1.64 -4.56 1.74
CA CYS A 53 1.19 -3.16 1.68
C CYS A 53 0.87 -2.70 0.25
N GLY A 54 1.66 -3.11 -0.75
CA GLY A 54 1.40 -2.83 -2.17
C GLY A 54 0.14 -3.53 -2.71
N ILE A 55 -0.09 -4.79 -2.33
CA ILE A 55 -1.31 -5.53 -2.67
C ILE A 55 -2.54 -4.90 -2.00
N ALA A 56 -2.42 -4.47 -0.76
CA ALA A 56 -3.49 -3.76 -0.06
C ALA A 56 -3.84 -2.42 -0.73
N CYS A 57 -2.84 -1.64 -1.16
CA CYS A 57 -3.06 -0.43 -1.97
C CYS A 57 -3.80 -0.76 -3.27
N LEU A 58 -3.41 -1.83 -3.98
CA LEU A 58 -4.10 -2.27 -5.20
C LEU A 58 -5.55 -2.69 -4.92
N ARG A 59 -5.83 -3.39 -3.81
CA ARG A 59 -7.19 -3.76 -3.43
C ARG A 59 -8.08 -2.54 -3.20
N SER A 60 -7.56 -1.48 -2.56
CA SER A 60 -8.27 -0.21 -2.42
C SER A 60 -8.61 0.44 -3.77
N ILE A 61 -7.65 0.45 -4.71
CA ILE A 61 -7.85 0.95 -6.07
C ILE A 61 -8.89 0.13 -6.83
N LEU A 62 -8.85 -1.20 -6.73
CA LEU A 62 -9.82 -2.09 -7.38
C LEU A 62 -11.22 -1.95 -6.77
N GLY A 63 -11.31 -1.84 -5.44
CA GLY A 63 -12.57 -1.68 -4.72
C GLY A 63 -13.26 -0.34 -4.98
N SER A 64 -12.53 0.70 -5.34
CA SER A 64 -13.14 1.97 -5.76
C SER A 64 -13.79 1.89 -7.15
N ARG A 65 -13.55 0.83 -7.93
CA ARG A 65 -14.01 0.65 -9.30
C ARG A 65 -15.00 -0.50 -9.46
N ASN A 66 -14.79 -1.58 -8.71
CA ASN A 66 -15.49 -2.84 -8.86
C ASN A 66 -16.17 -3.29 -7.57
N ALA A 67 -17.30 -4.00 -7.72
CA ALA A 67 -18.01 -4.60 -6.61
C ALA A 67 -17.33 -5.87 -6.07
N SER A 68 -16.46 -6.53 -6.85
CA SER A 68 -15.74 -7.74 -6.44
C SER A 68 -14.23 -7.52 -6.53
N VAL A 69 -13.57 -7.51 -5.38
CA VAL A 69 -12.12 -7.34 -5.24
C VAL A 69 -11.51 -8.70 -4.91
N PRO A 70 -10.52 -9.18 -5.68
CA PRO A 70 -9.84 -10.43 -5.35
C PRO A 70 -9.24 -10.43 -3.94
N THR A 71 -9.10 -11.62 -3.38
CA THR A 71 -8.46 -11.83 -2.07
C THR A 71 -6.98 -11.43 -2.11
N GLN A 72 -6.38 -11.23 -0.93
CA GLN A 72 -4.94 -10.92 -0.87
C GLN A 72 -4.10 -12.05 -1.45
N TYR A 73 -4.51 -13.30 -1.22
CA TYR A 73 -3.79 -14.47 -1.70
C TYR A 73 -3.88 -14.62 -3.22
N GLU A 74 -5.06 -14.46 -3.83
CA GLU A 74 -5.21 -14.51 -5.30
C GLU A 74 -4.31 -13.46 -5.98
N LEU A 75 -4.30 -12.22 -5.46
CA LEU A 75 -3.45 -11.16 -5.99
C LEU A 75 -1.96 -11.45 -5.76
N LEU A 76 -1.59 -12.06 -4.63
CA LEU A 76 -0.21 -12.45 -4.37
C LEU A 76 0.26 -13.54 -5.32
N VAL A 77 -0.55 -14.57 -5.59
CA VAL A 77 -0.21 -15.65 -6.53
C VAL A 77 0.02 -15.09 -7.93
N ASP A 78 -0.89 -14.23 -8.41
CA ASP A 78 -0.72 -13.53 -9.68
C ASP A 78 0.55 -12.66 -9.67
N ALA A 79 0.76 -11.85 -8.63
CA ALA A 79 1.93 -10.99 -8.50
C ALA A 79 3.25 -11.78 -8.52
N LEU A 80 3.29 -12.96 -7.90
CA LEU A 80 4.45 -13.86 -7.93
C LEU A 80 4.74 -14.36 -9.35
N ALA A 81 3.70 -14.78 -10.08
CA ALA A 81 3.85 -15.24 -11.47
C ALA A 81 4.38 -14.14 -12.40
N TRP A 82 4.05 -12.88 -12.11
CA TRP A 82 4.57 -11.71 -12.82
C TRP A 82 5.92 -11.20 -12.31
N GLY A 83 6.51 -11.83 -11.29
CA GLY A 83 7.80 -11.42 -10.74
C GLY A 83 7.78 -10.11 -9.94
N VAL A 84 6.61 -9.69 -9.48
CA VAL A 84 6.41 -8.52 -8.58
C VAL A 84 7.09 -8.74 -7.24
N TYR A 85 7.08 -9.99 -6.76
CA TYR A 85 7.81 -10.43 -5.58
C TYR A 85 8.76 -11.55 -5.98
N LYS A 86 10.00 -11.49 -5.49
CA LYS A 86 11.01 -12.52 -5.72
C LYS A 86 11.60 -12.96 -4.39
N LYS A 87 11.43 -14.25 -4.07
CA LYS A 87 12.15 -14.90 -2.97
C LYS A 87 13.61 -15.06 -3.40
N ARG A 88 14.54 -14.66 -2.53
CA ARG A 88 15.97 -14.92 -2.64
C ARG A 88 16.28 -16.30 -2.06
N GLU A 89 17.47 -16.81 -2.36
CA GLU A 89 17.94 -18.12 -1.89
C GLU A 89 18.01 -18.20 -0.36
N ASP A 90 18.29 -17.08 0.31
CA ASP A 90 18.32 -16.95 1.77
C ASP A 90 16.92 -16.88 2.42
N GLY A 91 15.85 -17.02 1.62
CA GLY A 91 14.47 -16.95 2.09
C GLY A 91 13.95 -15.53 2.31
N THR A 92 14.76 -14.49 2.07
CA THR A 92 14.30 -13.11 2.09
C THR A 92 13.55 -12.76 0.80
N VAL A 93 12.74 -11.70 0.84
CA VAL A 93 12.03 -11.18 -0.32
C VAL A 93 12.40 -9.72 -0.47
N LEU A 94 12.78 -9.33 -1.68
CA LEU A 94 12.83 -7.91 -2.03
C LEU A 94 11.44 -7.31 -1.84
N GLY A 95 11.36 -6.08 -1.33
CA GLY A 95 10.12 -5.32 -1.39
C GLY A 95 9.56 -5.31 -2.82
N MET A 96 8.25 -5.04 -2.95
CA MET A 96 7.53 -5.07 -4.23
C MET A 96 8.36 -4.42 -5.36
N ILE A 97 8.60 -5.15 -6.45
CA ILE A 97 9.35 -4.66 -7.60
C ILE A 97 8.37 -3.88 -8.49
N TYR A 98 8.61 -2.59 -8.67
CA TYR A 98 7.60 -1.67 -9.21
C TYR A 98 7.34 -1.85 -10.70
N GLN A 99 8.38 -2.11 -11.50
CA GLN A 99 8.18 -2.26 -12.94
C GLN A 99 7.35 -3.52 -13.30
N PRO A 100 7.65 -4.73 -12.76
CA PRO A 100 6.77 -5.88 -12.92
C PRO A 100 5.36 -5.64 -12.37
N PHE A 101 5.21 -4.91 -11.27
CA PHE A 101 3.87 -4.52 -10.77
C PHE A 101 3.11 -3.69 -11.80
N CYS A 102 3.76 -2.69 -12.41
CA CYS A 102 3.12 -1.85 -13.42
C CYS A 102 2.72 -2.64 -14.66
N GLU A 103 3.56 -3.57 -15.12
CA GLU A 103 3.27 -4.45 -16.26
C GLU A 103 2.10 -5.39 -15.96
N TRP A 104 2.11 -6.01 -14.78
CA TRP A 104 1.04 -6.86 -14.30
C TRP A 104 -0.29 -6.11 -14.21
N VAL A 105 -0.30 -4.93 -13.59
CA VAL A 105 -1.52 -4.15 -13.40
C VAL A 105 -2.14 -3.74 -14.73
N ARG A 106 -1.30 -3.31 -15.69
CA ARG A 106 -1.73 -3.00 -17.07
C ARG A 106 -2.36 -4.21 -17.73
N ALA A 107 -1.67 -5.35 -17.72
CA ALA A 107 -2.13 -6.54 -18.43
C ALA A 107 -3.37 -7.18 -17.80
N ARG A 108 -3.46 -7.22 -16.47
CA ARG A 108 -4.49 -7.97 -15.74
C ARG A 108 -5.78 -7.20 -15.50
N PHE A 109 -5.67 -5.88 -15.29
CA PHE A 109 -6.78 -5.02 -14.87
C PHE A 109 -7.10 -3.92 -15.88
N GLY A 110 -6.32 -3.75 -16.95
CA GLY A 110 -6.55 -2.70 -17.94
C GLY A 110 -6.36 -1.29 -17.38
N LEU A 111 -5.54 -1.13 -16.33
CA LEU A 111 -5.23 0.17 -15.74
C LEU A 111 -3.85 0.63 -16.20
N GLN A 112 -3.72 1.91 -16.57
CA GLN A 112 -2.39 2.47 -16.80
C GLN A 112 -1.63 2.52 -15.46
N ALA A 113 -0.40 2.03 -15.48
CA ALA A 113 0.48 1.99 -14.31
C ALA A 113 1.89 2.43 -14.72
N LEU A 114 2.37 3.51 -14.11
CA LEU A 114 3.64 4.14 -14.42
C LEU A 114 4.46 4.31 -13.14
N PHE A 115 5.63 3.70 -13.14
CA PHE A 115 6.62 3.87 -12.09
C PHE A 115 7.39 5.17 -12.30
N PHE A 116 7.65 5.91 -11.22
CA PHE A 116 8.53 7.07 -11.19
C PHE A 116 9.50 6.99 -10.01
N GLU A 117 10.68 7.56 -10.18
CA GLU A 117 11.72 7.66 -9.15
C GLU A 117 12.51 8.96 -9.27
N HIS A 118 13.25 9.29 -8.21
CA HIS A 118 14.02 10.52 -8.08
C HIS A 118 13.18 11.79 -8.24
N GLN A 119 11.91 11.72 -7.85
CA GLN A 119 10.95 12.79 -8.05
C GLN A 119 10.55 13.46 -6.72
N PRO A 120 10.64 14.80 -6.61
CA PRO A 120 10.14 15.55 -5.46
C PRO A 120 8.65 15.28 -5.19
N LEU A 121 8.22 15.46 -3.93
CA LEU A 121 6.82 15.20 -3.56
C LEU A 121 5.86 16.13 -4.32
N THR A 122 6.23 17.41 -4.47
CA THR A 122 5.43 18.42 -5.21
C THR A 122 5.11 17.93 -6.61
N ASP A 123 6.15 17.54 -7.35
CA ASP A 123 6.02 17.13 -8.75
C ASP A 123 5.23 15.82 -8.85
N ALA A 124 5.44 14.90 -7.91
CA ALA A 124 4.73 13.62 -7.89
C ALA A 124 3.23 13.80 -7.58
N LEU A 125 2.86 14.80 -6.77
CA LEU A 125 1.46 15.17 -6.53
C LEU A 125 0.85 15.92 -7.71
N GLU A 126 1.62 16.75 -8.42
CA GLU A 126 1.14 17.48 -9.61
C GLU A 126 0.84 16.58 -10.82
N ILE A 127 1.45 15.39 -10.89
CA ILE A 127 1.09 14.36 -11.89
C ILE A 127 -0.39 13.93 -11.76
N ARG A 128 -1.02 14.17 -10.61
CA ARG A 128 -2.34 13.65 -10.27
C ARG A 128 -3.46 14.54 -10.81
N ASP A 129 -4.32 13.96 -11.66
CA ASP A 129 -5.69 14.44 -11.89
C ASP A 129 -6.65 13.74 -10.90
N THR A 130 -7.87 14.25 -10.77
CA THR A 130 -8.92 13.79 -9.85
C THR A 130 -9.17 12.28 -9.87
N ASN A 131 -8.92 11.60 -11.00
CA ASN A 131 -9.12 10.15 -11.20
C ASN A 131 -7.84 9.31 -11.05
N HIS A 132 -6.73 9.92 -10.64
CA HIS A 132 -5.45 9.25 -10.49
C HIS A 132 -5.20 8.83 -9.04
N PHE A 133 -4.59 7.66 -8.88
CA PHE A 133 -4.13 7.12 -7.61
C PHE A 133 -2.61 7.11 -7.58
N LEU A 134 -2.04 7.37 -6.41
CA LEU A 134 -0.59 7.36 -6.21
C LEU A 134 -0.26 6.36 -5.11
N ILE A 135 0.42 5.28 -5.48
CA ILE A 135 1.05 4.37 -4.52
C ILE A 135 2.45 4.91 -4.23
N MET A 136 2.67 5.43 -3.03
CA MET A 136 3.90 6.15 -2.66
C MET A 136 4.78 5.29 -1.77
N SER A 137 6.08 5.22 -2.08
CA SER A 137 7.05 4.61 -1.19
C SER A 137 7.40 5.54 -0.04
N VAL A 138 7.20 5.05 1.17
CA VAL A 138 7.46 5.78 2.42
C VAL A 138 8.18 4.88 3.43
N SER A 139 8.69 5.49 4.49
CA SER A 139 9.06 4.75 5.70
C SER A 139 7.84 4.11 6.37
N PRO A 140 7.95 2.91 6.96
CA PRO A 140 6.95 2.42 7.92
C PRO A 140 6.76 3.37 9.11
N ASP A 141 7.76 4.19 9.45
CA ASP A 141 7.72 5.13 10.57
C ASP A 141 6.74 6.29 10.35
N ILE A 142 6.08 6.39 9.19
CA ILE A 142 5.02 7.37 8.93
C ILE A 142 3.83 7.24 9.91
N ARG A 143 3.73 6.12 10.63
CA ARG A 143 2.82 5.94 11.78
C ARG A 143 3.09 6.92 12.93
N GLU A 144 4.29 7.49 12.97
CA GLU A 144 4.76 8.45 13.97
C GLU A 144 5.18 9.77 13.28
N PRO A 145 4.22 10.62 12.86
CA PRO A 145 4.50 11.82 12.05
C PRO A 145 5.43 12.85 12.70
N GLN A 146 5.63 12.76 14.02
CA GLN A 146 6.54 13.58 14.82
C GLN A 146 8.03 13.27 14.58
N LEU A 147 8.36 12.10 14.02
CA LEU A 147 9.76 11.73 13.78
C LEU A 147 10.42 12.66 12.76
N SER A 148 11.63 13.09 13.07
CA SER A 148 12.33 14.13 12.32
C SER A 148 13.18 13.60 11.17
N ASN A 149 13.78 12.42 11.33
CA ASN A 149 14.70 11.83 10.35
C ASN A 149 14.49 10.31 10.20
N PRO A 150 13.34 9.88 9.66
CA PRO A 150 13.06 8.47 9.46
C PRO A 150 13.91 7.91 8.29
N PRO A 151 14.22 6.59 8.30
CA PRO A 151 14.72 5.91 7.10
C PRO A 151 13.73 6.06 5.95
N LYS A 152 14.17 5.87 4.71
CA LYS A 152 13.31 6.05 3.52
C LYS A 152 12.94 4.71 2.89
N GLY A 153 11.66 4.55 2.57
CA GLY A 153 11.13 3.37 1.88
C GLY A 153 10.90 2.17 2.81
N GLY A 154 10.64 1.01 2.21
CA GLY A 154 10.28 -0.21 2.94
C GLY A 154 8.77 -0.37 3.17
N HIS A 155 7.99 0.68 2.90
CA HIS A 155 6.53 0.64 2.97
C HIS A 155 5.86 1.36 1.78
N LEU A 156 4.60 1.03 1.52
CA LEU A 156 3.77 1.64 0.48
C LEU A 156 2.45 2.13 1.07
N VAL A 157 2.06 3.34 0.70
CA VAL A 157 0.78 3.95 1.07
C VAL A 157 0.04 4.40 -0.18
N LEU A 158 -1.29 4.47 -0.11
CA LEU A 158 -2.13 4.93 -1.21
C LEU A 158 -2.58 6.36 -0.95
N VAL A 159 -2.03 7.33 -1.67
CA VAL A 159 -2.53 8.72 -1.63
C VAL A 159 -3.83 8.79 -2.42
N THR A 160 -4.91 9.14 -1.72
CA THR A 160 -6.29 9.18 -2.23
C THR A 160 -6.74 10.59 -2.57
N SER A 161 -6.15 11.62 -1.96
CA SER A 161 -6.30 13.01 -2.40
C SER A 161 -5.17 13.91 -1.92
N HIS A 162 -5.03 15.10 -2.51
CA HIS A 162 -4.20 16.17 -1.96
C HIS A 162 -4.85 17.52 -2.21
N GLY A 163 -4.61 18.45 -1.28
CA GLY A 163 -4.86 19.87 -1.43
C GLY A 163 -3.54 20.62 -1.58
N LYS A 164 -3.55 21.92 -1.25
CA LYS A 164 -2.34 22.77 -1.31
C LYS A 164 -1.34 22.49 -0.19
N GLU A 165 -1.83 22.18 1.01
CA GLU A 165 -0.99 22.02 2.21
C GLU A 165 -0.99 20.60 2.78
N GLU A 166 -2.07 19.86 2.55
CA GLU A 166 -2.28 18.53 3.12
C GLU A 166 -2.55 17.51 2.02
N LEU A 167 -2.25 16.26 2.32
CA LEU A 167 -2.65 15.11 1.53
C LEU A 167 -3.42 14.11 2.40
N ARG A 168 -4.18 13.25 1.72
CA ARG A 168 -4.95 12.16 2.32
C ARG A 168 -4.47 10.84 1.74
N PHE A 169 -4.32 9.85 2.61
CA PHE A 169 -3.85 8.55 2.19
C PHE A 169 -4.43 7.42 3.04
N HIS A 170 -4.39 6.22 2.50
CA HIS A 170 -4.53 4.99 3.25
C HIS A 170 -3.14 4.47 3.59
N ASN A 171 -2.94 4.13 4.87
CA ASN A 171 -1.78 3.41 5.34
C ASN A 171 -2.20 1.95 5.57
N PRO A 172 -1.88 1.01 4.65
CA PRO A 172 -2.28 -0.40 4.78
C PRO A 172 -1.82 -1.09 6.06
N SER A 173 -0.84 -0.51 6.73
CA SER A 173 -0.24 -1.03 7.94
C SER A 173 -0.37 -0.03 9.10
N GLY A 174 -1.25 0.96 8.96
CA GLY A 174 -1.50 2.00 9.97
C GLY A 174 -2.22 1.43 11.17
N ILE A 175 -1.95 2.00 12.34
CA ILE A 175 -2.62 1.65 13.58
C ILE A 175 -3.93 2.46 13.63
N PRO A 176 -5.09 1.85 13.91
CA PRO A 176 -6.32 2.61 14.10
C PRO A 176 -6.25 3.64 15.22
N PRO A 177 -6.87 4.83 15.04
CA PRO A 177 -7.67 5.24 13.88
C PRO A 177 -6.88 5.75 12.65
N GLU A 178 -5.57 5.93 12.74
CA GLU A 178 -4.71 6.49 11.68
C GLU A 178 -4.29 5.47 10.59
N HIS A 179 -5.25 4.76 10.03
CA HIS A 179 -5.03 3.79 8.94
C HIS A 179 -5.75 4.16 7.63
N SER A 180 -6.96 4.73 7.72
CA SER A 180 -7.80 5.09 6.57
C SER A 180 -8.00 6.60 6.49
N ASP A 181 -8.06 7.14 5.27
CA ASP A 181 -8.21 8.58 4.97
C ASP A 181 -7.36 9.50 5.89
N VAL A 182 -6.13 9.05 6.23
CA VAL A 182 -5.19 9.73 7.11
C VAL A 182 -4.79 11.05 6.47
N ARG A 183 -4.87 12.14 7.23
CA ARG A 183 -4.49 13.48 6.78
C ARG A 183 -3.14 13.86 7.34
N LEU A 184 -2.22 14.27 6.48
CA LEU A 184 -0.94 14.85 6.90
C LEU A 184 -0.62 16.07 6.05
N ARG A 185 0.05 17.05 6.66
CA ARG A 185 0.70 18.12 5.91
C ARG A 185 1.73 17.51 4.96
N GLN A 186 1.82 18.06 3.74
CA GLN A 186 2.74 17.57 2.72
C GLN A 186 4.19 17.61 3.21
N ASN A 187 4.60 18.66 3.91
CA ASN A 187 5.94 18.78 4.49
C ASN A 187 6.25 17.72 5.56
N THR A 188 5.23 17.25 6.29
CA THR A 188 5.38 16.13 7.24
C THR A 188 5.49 14.82 6.48
N PHE A 189 4.64 14.58 5.48
CA PHE A 189 4.70 13.38 4.65
C PHE A 189 6.04 13.23 3.92
N GLU A 190 6.58 14.35 3.41
CA GLU A 190 7.85 14.39 2.67
C GLU A 190 9.03 13.84 3.49
N LYS A 191 8.99 13.99 4.83
CA LYS A 191 9.99 13.40 5.73
C LYS A 191 10.05 11.87 5.63
N PHE A 192 8.96 11.20 5.25
CA PHE A 192 8.89 9.74 5.12
C PHE A 192 8.99 9.28 3.66
N TYR A 193 8.59 10.13 2.71
CA TYR A 193 8.60 9.84 1.28
C TYR A 193 9.99 9.52 0.73
N ALA A 194 10.07 8.49 -0.10
CA ALA A 194 11.31 7.91 -0.59
C ALA A 194 11.67 8.34 -2.03
N GLY A 195 11.02 9.39 -2.56
CA GLY A 195 11.31 9.94 -3.89
C GLY A 195 10.83 9.08 -5.06
N ARG A 196 9.93 8.11 -4.80
CA ARG A 196 9.47 7.15 -5.81
C ARG A 196 8.08 6.61 -5.50
N GLY A 197 7.39 6.17 -6.54
CA GLY A 197 6.04 5.63 -6.43
C GLY A 197 5.49 5.15 -7.76
N ILE A 198 4.19 4.88 -7.78
CA ILE A 198 3.47 4.37 -8.93
C ILE A 198 2.21 5.21 -9.11
N LEU A 199 2.08 5.80 -10.30
CA LEU A 199 0.84 6.40 -10.76
C LEU A 199 -0.05 5.30 -11.34
N ILE A 200 -1.28 5.21 -10.85
CA ILE A 200 -2.34 4.38 -11.42
C ILE A 200 -3.46 5.28 -11.91
N LYS A 201 -3.89 5.08 -13.16
CA LYS A 201 -5.02 5.79 -13.74
C LYS A 201 -5.79 4.89 -14.70
N ASP A 202 -7.02 5.29 -14.99
CA ASP A 202 -7.82 4.61 -15.99
C ASP A 202 -7.21 4.84 -17.40
N ASP A 203 -7.48 3.91 -18.31
CA ASP A 203 -6.99 3.96 -19.70
C ASP A 203 -7.73 5.00 -20.55
#